data_AF-A0A371SJF9-F1
#
_entry.id   AF-A0A371SJF9-F1
#
_cell.length_a   1.000
_cell.length_b   1.000
_cell.length_c   1.000
_cell.angle_alpha   90.00
_cell.angle_beta   90.00
_cell.angle_gamma   90.00
#
_symmetry.space_group_name_H-M   'P 1'
#
loop_
_entity.id
_entity.type
_entity.pdbx_description
1 polymer ?
#
loop_
_entity_poly.entity_id
_entity_poly.type
_entity_poly.pdbx_seq_one_letter_code
_entity_poly.pdbx_strand_id
1 'polypeptide(L)'
;MRSDHLCNLSHPFSTIPKKGVDDLKYLKGLLVLLLLFLIFISLFPRQASACDCARPESVNDELNRKTAVFSGKVIDLVDENKFSYSQSSADPINVLFEVKESWKGIHTSQVIVSTARSGASCGYEFELNKEYLVYAYGDKEQLETGFCERTELLSAAGEDLDILGKGKVPTEKVDLQGELREPGKSNLVLYLSIVGILLIVGFAIFKRVKKPRL
;
A
#
# COMPACT_ATOMS: atom_id res chain seq x y z
N MET A 1 -2.10 12.86 104.73
CA MET A 1 -2.00 11.69 103.85
C MET A 1 -2.45 12.14 102.47
N ARG A 2 -1.53 12.69 101.65
CA ARG A 2 -0.69 12.04 100.62
C ARG A 2 -1.43 12.10 99.26
N SER A 3 -1.24 13.10 98.38
CA SER A 3 -0.09 13.58 97.58
C SER A 3 0.14 12.77 96.28
N ASP A 4 0.18 13.52 95.16
CA ASP A 4 0.90 13.29 93.87
C ASP A 4 0.32 12.27 92.86
N HIS A 5 0.40 12.36 91.51
CA HIS A 5 1.22 13.15 90.57
C HIS A 5 0.65 13.02 89.10
N LEU A 6 0.72 14.13 88.34
CA LEU A 6 1.25 14.31 86.97
C LEU A 6 0.75 13.58 85.69
N CYS A 7 0.37 14.44 84.73
CA CYS A 7 0.86 14.59 83.34
C CYS A 7 0.75 13.49 82.25
N ASN A 8 0.11 13.93 81.16
CA ASN A 8 0.63 13.99 79.78
C ASN A 8 0.66 12.70 78.94
N LEU A 9 -0.19 12.65 77.91
CA LEU A 9 0.10 11.92 76.67
C LEU A 9 -0.46 12.71 75.47
N SER A 10 0.45 13.49 74.88
CA SER A 10 0.42 13.91 73.49
C SER A 10 0.18 12.71 72.56
N HIS A 11 -0.97 12.67 71.88
CA HIS A 11 -1.15 11.79 70.73
C HIS A 11 -0.88 12.56 69.42
N PRO A 12 -0.11 11.98 68.50
CA PRO A 12 0.39 12.66 67.32
C PRO A 12 -0.71 12.86 66.29
N PHE A 13 -0.67 14.05 65.68
CA PHE A 13 -1.43 14.42 64.50
C PHE A 13 -1.19 13.36 63.41
N SER A 14 -2.23 12.56 63.13
CA SER A 14 -2.21 11.53 62.10
C SER A 14 -1.95 12.18 60.73
N THR A 15 -0.85 11.77 60.11
CA THR A 15 -0.45 12.15 58.76
C THR A 15 -1.47 11.63 57.74
N ILE A 16 -2.05 12.55 56.97
CA ILE A 16 -2.86 12.26 55.78
C ILE A 16 -2.01 11.40 54.81
N PRO A 17 -2.52 10.24 54.33
CA PRO A 17 -1.78 9.40 53.40
C PRO A 17 -1.61 10.11 52.05
N LYS A 18 -0.35 10.38 51.67
CA LYS A 18 0.04 11.05 50.42
C LYS A 18 -0.32 10.29 49.12
N LYS A 19 -0.76 9.03 49.23
CA LYS A 19 -0.94 8.11 48.11
C LYS A 19 -1.99 8.56 47.07
N GLY A 20 -3.05 9.25 47.48
CA GLY A 20 -4.14 9.68 46.57
C GLY A 20 -3.83 10.90 45.70
N VAL A 21 -2.79 11.70 46.04
CA VAL A 21 -2.43 12.91 45.27
C VAL A 21 -1.48 12.58 44.13
N ASP A 22 -0.70 11.50 44.28
CA ASP A 22 0.25 11.04 43.27
C ASP A 22 -0.47 10.33 42.12
N ASP A 23 -1.44 9.46 42.40
CA ASP A 23 -2.26 8.78 41.36
C ASP A 23 -3.04 9.75 40.46
N LEU A 24 -3.54 10.86 41.00
CA LEU A 24 -4.23 11.89 40.22
C LEU A 24 -3.28 12.72 39.33
N LYS A 25 -2.01 12.88 39.74
CA LYS A 25 -0.96 13.51 38.92
C LYS A 25 -0.56 12.60 37.76
N TYR A 26 -0.39 11.29 38.00
CA TYR A 26 -0.09 10.33 36.94
C TYR A 26 -1.25 10.18 35.96
N LEU A 27 -2.51 10.23 36.42
CA LEU A 27 -3.69 10.18 35.54
C LEU A 27 -3.78 11.41 34.61
N LYS A 28 -3.52 12.62 35.13
CA LYS A 28 -3.46 13.85 34.30
C LYS A 28 -2.29 13.81 33.33
N GLY A 29 -1.13 13.31 33.77
CA GLY A 29 0.05 13.12 32.91
C GLY A 29 -0.21 12.13 31.78
N LEU A 30 -0.86 11.01 32.08
CA LEU A 30 -1.26 10.00 31.08
C LEU A 30 -2.26 10.58 30.07
N LEU A 31 -3.24 11.36 30.54
CA LEU A 31 -4.25 11.98 29.68
C LEU A 31 -3.62 13.05 28.76
N VAL A 32 -2.68 13.85 29.26
CA VAL A 32 -1.92 14.81 28.45
C VAL A 32 -1.03 14.09 27.44
N LEU A 33 -0.36 13.00 27.83
CA LEU A 33 0.46 12.19 26.93
C LEU A 33 -0.37 11.53 25.82
N LEU A 34 -1.55 11.01 26.15
CA LEU A 34 -2.50 10.45 25.19
C LEU A 34 -2.99 11.50 24.19
N LEU A 35 -3.33 12.71 24.68
CA LEU A 35 -3.74 13.82 23.83
C LEU A 35 -2.60 14.28 22.90
N LEU A 36 -1.38 14.38 23.41
CA LEU A 36 -0.19 14.70 22.60
C LEU A 36 0.09 13.63 21.54
N PHE A 37 -0.08 12.35 21.87
CA PHE A 37 0.07 11.24 20.94
C PHE A 37 -1.00 11.25 19.83
N LEU A 38 -2.26 11.53 20.17
CA LEU A 38 -3.34 11.68 19.19
C LEU A 38 -3.13 12.89 18.26
N ILE A 39 -2.64 14.02 18.80
CA ILE A 39 -2.25 15.19 18.00
C ILE A 39 -1.08 14.84 17.07
N PHE A 40 -0.07 14.13 17.57
CA PHE A 40 1.06 13.68 16.76
C PHE A 40 0.64 12.76 15.61
N ILE A 41 -0.31 11.85 15.83
CA ILE A 41 -0.91 11.01 14.77
C ILE A 41 -1.66 11.85 13.74
N SER A 42 -2.33 12.93 14.15
CA SER A 42 -3.07 13.82 13.24
C SER A 42 -2.18 14.73 12.39
N LEU A 43 -0.91 14.92 12.79
CA LEU A 43 0.07 15.72 12.05
C LEU A 43 0.74 14.94 10.91
N PHE A 44 0.49 13.63 10.80
CA PHE A 44 0.89 12.90 9.60
C PHE A 44 -0.06 13.26 8.46
N PRO A 45 0.42 13.91 7.38
CA PRO A 45 -0.40 14.15 6.22
C PRO A 45 -0.85 12.81 5.68
N ARG A 46 -2.14 12.50 5.82
CA ARG A 46 -2.77 11.46 5.01
C ARG A 46 -2.79 12.04 3.61
N GLN A 47 -2.05 11.42 2.69
CA GLN A 47 -2.07 11.82 1.29
C GLN A 47 -3.48 11.56 0.74
N ALA A 48 -4.36 12.54 0.92
CA ALA A 48 -5.61 12.65 0.18
C ALA A 48 -5.26 13.38 -1.10
N SER A 49 -4.97 12.62 -2.17
CA SER A 49 -4.85 13.21 -3.49
C SER A 49 -6.25 13.58 -3.95
N ALA A 50 -6.67 14.82 -3.68
CA ALA A 50 -7.74 15.42 -4.47
C ALA A 50 -7.13 15.62 -5.85
N CYS A 51 -7.58 14.83 -6.83
CA CYS A 51 -7.08 14.90 -8.19
C CYS A 51 -7.49 16.21 -8.87
N ASP A 52 -6.76 17.29 -8.56
CA ASP A 52 -6.79 18.54 -9.29
C ASP A 52 -5.59 18.49 -10.24
N CYS A 53 -5.73 17.69 -11.30
CA CYS A 53 -4.70 17.65 -12.33
C CYS A 53 -4.60 19.08 -12.88
N ALA A 54 -3.46 19.75 -12.70
CA ALA A 54 -3.10 20.85 -13.60
C ALA A 54 -3.21 20.30 -15.03
N ARG A 55 -3.73 21.10 -15.98
CA ARG A 55 -4.01 20.66 -17.35
C ARG A 55 -2.92 19.68 -17.82
N PRO A 56 -3.28 18.48 -18.30
CA PRO A 56 -2.28 17.51 -18.72
C PRO A 56 -1.29 18.18 -19.67
N GLU A 57 0.00 17.94 -19.45
CA GLU A 57 1.04 18.57 -20.27
C GLU A 57 0.94 18.13 -21.73
N SER A 58 1.73 18.75 -22.61
CA SER A 58 1.68 18.42 -24.02
C SER A 58 2.00 16.94 -24.24
N VAL A 59 1.48 16.38 -25.33
CA VAL A 59 1.72 14.98 -25.73
C VAL A 59 3.21 14.63 -25.74
N ASN A 60 4.05 15.55 -26.23
CA ASN A 60 5.50 15.34 -26.28
C ASN A 60 6.13 15.34 -24.87
N ASP A 61 5.66 16.20 -23.97
CA ASP A 61 6.16 16.24 -22.60
C ASP A 61 5.79 14.96 -21.84
N GLU A 62 4.55 14.50 -21.96
CA GLU A 62 4.13 13.22 -21.38
C GLU A 62 4.87 12.04 -22.00
N LEU A 63 5.00 11.99 -23.33
CA LEU A 63 5.80 10.98 -24.00
C LEU A 63 7.24 10.93 -23.46
N ASN A 64 7.84 12.08 -23.17
CA ASN A 64 9.20 12.16 -22.62
C ASN A 64 9.28 11.69 -21.17
N ARG A 65 8.29 12.01 -20.33
CA ARG A 65 8.30 11.69 -18.89
C ARG A 65 7.87 10.27 -18.55
N LYS A 66 7.01 9.67 -19.38
CA LYS A 66 6.46 8.34 -19.12
C LYS A 66 7.44 7.22 -19.44
N THR A 67 7.33 6.12 -18.72
CA THR A 67 8.13 4.92 -18.97
C THR A 67 7.64 4.20 -20.22
N ALA A 68 6.33 4.15 -20.40
CA ALA A 68 5.67 3.47 -21.52
C ALA A 68 4.51 4.30 -22.07
N VAL A 69 4.35 4.29 -23.40
CA VAL A 69 3.21 4.87 -24.10
C VAL A 69 2.80 3.91 -25.20
N PHE A 70 1.59 3.37 -25.12
CA PHE A 70 1.09 2.34 -26.02
C PHE A 70 -0.42 2.39 -26.16
N SER A 71 -0.93 1.79 -27.24
CA SER A 71 -2.35 1.52 -27.43
C SER A 71 -2.60 0.03 -27.31
N GLY A 72 -3.72 -0.33 -26.69
CA GLY A 72 -4.04 -1.73 -26.47
C GLY A 72 -5.47 -1.96 -26.02
N LYS A 73 -5.92 -3.20 -26.20
CA LYS A 73 -7.23 -3.67 -25.77
C LYS A 73 -7.13 -4.28 -24.38
N VAL A 74 -8.03 -3.92 -23.47
CA VAL A 74 -8.14 -4.58 -22.17
C VAL A 74 -8.68 -5.99 -22.36
N ILE A 75 -7.90 -7.00 -21.98
CA ILE A 75 -8.27 -8.41 -22.08
C ILE A 75 -8.51 -9.08 -20.72
N ASP A 76 -8.02 -8.50 -19.62
CA ASP A 76 -8.34 -8.95 -18.25
C ASP A 76 -8.23 -7.81 -17.23
N LEU A 77 -8.97 -7.94 -16.12
CA LEU A 77 -8.99 -7.01 -14.99
C LEU A 77 -9.00 -7.82 -13.69
N VAL A 78 -7.98 -7.63 -12.86
CA VAL A 78 -7.84 -8.33 -11.57
C VAL A 78 -7.87 -7.34 -10.42
N ASP A 79 -8.87 -7.53 -9.57
CA ASP A 79 -9.02 -6.85 -8.28
C ASP A 79 -8.75 -7.87 -7.16
N GLU A 80 -7.52 -7.87 -6.64
CA GLU A 80 -7.12 -8.78 -5.55
C GLU A 80 -7.89 -8.50 -4.25
N ASN A 81 -8.35 -7.27 -4.07
CA ASN A 81 -9.04 -6.81 -2.87
C ASN A 81 -10.57 -6.91 -2.96
N LYS A 82 -11.11 -7.46 -4.06
CA LYS A 82 -12.56 -7.54 -4.33
C LYS A 82 -13.37 -8.20 -3.21
N PHE A 83 -12.78 -9.17 -2.53
CA PHE A 83 -13.41 -9.92 -1.44
C PHE A 83 -12.85 -9.55 -0.06
N SER A 84 -12.02 -8.51 0.01
CA SER A 84 -11.55 -7.98 1.29
C SER A 84 -12.70 -7.36 2.08
N TYR A 85 -12.69 -7.55 3.40
CA TYR A 85 -13.65 -6.93 4.32
C TYR A 85 -13.51 -5.41 4.35
N SER A 86 -12.32 -4.89 4.07
CA SER A 86 -12.03 -3.47 3.97
C SER A 86 -11.53 -3.16 2.57
N GLN A 87 -12.36 -2.46 1.81
CA GLN A 87 -12.06 -2.02 0.44
C GLN A 87 -11.82 -0.51 0.43
N SER A 88 -10.79 -0.09 -0.30
CA SER A 88 -10.45 1.31 -0.52
C SER A 88 -10.62 1.67 -2.00
N SER A 89 -10.91 2.93 -2.29
CA SER A 89 -10.81 3.48 -3.65
C SER A 89 -9.37 3.48 -4.17
N ALA A 90 -8.39 3.42 -3.27
CA ALA A 90 -6.96 3.34 -3.58
C ALA A 90 -6.46 1.89 -3.75
N ASP A 91 -7.31 0.87 -3.57
CA ASP A 91 -6.89 -0.50 -3.80
C ASP A 91 -6.46 -0.66 -5.27
N PRO A 92 -5.33 -1.34 -5.55
CA PRO A 92 -4.84 -1.50 -6.90
C PRO A 92 -5.73 -2.45 -7.70
N ILE A 93 -5.90 -2.12 -8.98
CA ILE A 93 -6.48 -2.97 -10.02
C ILE A 93 -5.39 -3.21 -11.06
N ASN A 94 -5.09 -4.48 -11.31
CA ASN A 94 -4.15 -4.87 -12.35
C ASN A 94 -4.90 -5.11 -13.65
N VAL A 95 -4.49 -4.41 -14.70
CA VAL A 95 -5.14 -4.37 -16.00
C VAL A 95 -4.21 -5.02 -17.02
N LEU A 96 -4.67 -6.06 -17.68
CA LEU A 96 -3.90 -6.73 -18.74
C LEU A 96 -4.36 -6.22 -20.10
N PHE A 97 -3.41 -5.71 -20.86
CA PHE A 97 -3.61 -5.24 -22.23
C PHE A 97 -3.04 -6.21 -23.25
N GLU A 98 -3.77 -6.41 -24.34
CA GLU A 98 -3.21 -6.84 -25.61
C GLU A 98 -2.74 -5.59 -26.38
N VAL A 99 -1.43 -5.47 -26.59
CA VAL A 99 -0.79 -4.28 -27.15
C VAL A 99 -0.91 -4.28 -28.67
N LYS A 100 -1.39 -3.15 -29.22
CA LYS A 100 -1.59 -2.93 -30.65
C LYS A 100 -0.44 -2.14 -31.26
N GLU A 101 -0.16 -0.96 -30.71
CA GLU A 101 0.97 -0.12 -31.10
C GLU A 101 1.66 0.46 -29.86
N SER A 102 2.97 0.72 -29.98
CA SER A 102 3.79 1.29 -28.91
C SER A 102 4.63 2.44 -29.47
N TRP A 103 4.61 3.57 -28.77
CA TRP A 103 5.45 4.73 -29.05
C TRP A 103 6.65 4.79 -28.11
N LYS A 104 6.56 4.16 -26.94
CA LYS A 104 7.64 4.11 -25.96
C LYS A 104 7.57 2.89 -25.04
N GLY A 105 8.73 2.34 -24.71
CA GLY A 105 8.94 1.42 -23.58
C GLY A 105 8.48 -0.02 -23.79
N ILE A 106 7.42 -0.26 -24.57
CA ILE A 106 6.81 -1.58 -24.74
C ILE A 106 7.22 -2.24 -26.06
N HIS A 107 7.68 -3.49 -25.98
CA HIS A 107 8.03 -4.33 -27.12
C HIS A 107 7.29 -5.69 -27.13
N THR A 108 6.56 -5.98 -26.06
CA THR A 108 5.82 -7.22 -25.83
C THR A 108 4.36 -7.12 -26.26
N SER A 109 3.76 -8.23 -26.68
CA SER A 109 2.36 -8.29 -27.14
C SER A 109 1.33 -8.10 -26.04
N GLN A 110 1.73 -8.28 -24.79
CA GLN A 110 0.91 -8.01 -23.64
C GLN A 110 1.71 -7.23 -22.59
N VAL A 111 1.00 -6.46 -21.78
CA VAL A 111 1.55 -5.69 -20.68
C VAL A 111 0.52 -5.58 -19.56
N ILE A 112 0.98 -5.66 -18.32
CA ILE A 112 0.18 -5.42 -17.13
C ILE A 112 0.45 -4.00 -16.65
N VAL A 113 -0.61 -3.25 -16.38
CA VAL A 113 -0.53 -1.90 -15.80
C VAL A 113 -1.44 -1.86 -14.58
N SER A 114 -0.93 -1.31 -13.47
CA SER A 114 -1.71 -1.11 -12.25
C SER A 114 -2.33 0.30 -12.21
N THR A 115 -3.49 0.43 -11.58
CA THR A 115 -4.15 1.70 -11.32
C THR A 115 -4.94 1.60 -10.02
N ALA A 116 -5.17 2.72 -9.34
CA ALA A 116 -6.14 2.75 -8.26
C ALA A 116 -7.55 2.35 -8.77
N ARG A 117 -8.35 1.72 -7.90
CA ARG A 117 -9.69 1.20 -8.23
C ARG A 117 -10.64 2.26 -8.74
N SER A 118 -10.54 3.50 -8.26
CA SER A 118 -11.49 4.54 -8.61
C SER A 118 -10.84 5.90 -8.80
N GLY A 119 -11.50 6.75 -9.60
CA GLY A 119 -11.15 8.15 -9.76
C GLY A 119 -11.13 8.94 -8.44
N ALA A 120 -11.83 8.49 -7.41
CA ALA A 120 -11.73 9.06 -6.05
C ALA A 120 -10.31 9.01 -5.46
N SER A 121 -9.48 8.08 -5.95
CA SER A 121 -8.04 7.97 -5.64
C SER A 121 -7.18 8.15 -6.88
N CYS A 122 -7.63 8.96 -7.85
CA CYS A 122 -6.91 9.22 -9.10
C CYS A 122 -6.72 8.00 -10.02
N GLY A 123 -7.50 6.94 -9.81
CA GLY A 123 -7.49 5.75 -10.65
C GLY A 123 -8.14 6.00 -12.01
N TYR A 124 -7.66 5.29 -13.03
CA TYR A 124 -8.33 5.17 -14.31
C TYR A 124 -9.22 3.92 -14.33
N GLU A 125 -10.51 4.11 -14.55
CA GLU A 125 -11.49 3.01 -14.52
C GLU A 125 -11.61 2.36 -15.90
N PHE A 126 -10.79 1.33 -16.13
CA PHE A 126 -10.79 0.59 -17.39
C PHE A 126 -12.00 -0.35 -17.53
N GLU A 127 -12.49 -0.45 -18.75
CA GLU A 127 -13.53 -1.42 -19.15
C GLU A 127 -12.95 -2.55 -20.00
N LEU A 128 -13.39 -3.77 -19.70
CA LEU A 128 -13.03 -4.97 -20.45
C LEU A 128 -13.39 -4.83 -21.93
N ASN A 129 -12.55 -5.36 -22.82
CA ASN A 129 -12.71 -5.34 -24.27
C ASN A 129 -12.69 -3.97 -24.97
N LYS A 130 -12.41 -2.87 -24.26
CA LYS A 130 -12.19 -1.57 -24.88
C LYS A 130 -10.71 -1.32 -25.19
N GLU A 131 -10.47 -0.49 -26.19
CA GLU A 131 -9.14 -0.05 -26.61
C GLU A 131 -8.82 1.33 -26.00
N TYR A 132 -7.59 1.49 -25.51
CA TYR A 132 -7.12 2.71 -24.86
C TYR A 132 -5.77 3.13 -25.43
N LEU A 133 -5.49 4.44 -25.39
CA LEU A 133 -4.14 4.98 -25.38
C LEU A 133 -3.72 5.12 -23.92
N VAL A 134 -2.60 4.51 -23.54
CA VAL A 134 -2.14 4.41 -22.16
C VAL A 134 -0.78 5.06 -22.02
N TYR A 135 -0.67 5.98 -21.07
CA TYR A 135 0.56 6.63 -20.63
C TYR A 135 0.90 6.09 -19.24
N ALA A 136 1.92 5.24 -19.16
CA ALA A 136 2.29 4.55 -17.93
C ALA A 136 3.65 5.02 -17.41
N TYR A 137 3.74 5.18 -16.09
CA TYR A 137 4.95 5.51 -15.35
C TYR A 137 5.37 4.34 -14.46
N GLY A 138 6.48 4.50 -13.73
CA GLY A 138 7.02 3.48 -12.83
C GLY A 138 8.11 2.64 -13.49
N ASP A 139 8.44 1.52 -12.87
CA ASP A 139 9.44 0.60 -13.38
C ASP A 139 8.86 -0.26 -14.51
N LYS A 140 9.71 -0.77 -15.41
CA LYS A 140 9.26 -1.58 -16.55
C LYS A 140 8.50 -2.84 -16.15
N GLU A 141 8.76 -3.36 -14.95
CA GLU A 141 8.12 -4.54 -14.37
C GLU A 141 6.90 -4.18 -13.50
N GLN A 142 6.73 -2.91 -13.14
CA GLN A 142 5.68 -2.40 -12.25
C GLN A 142 5.17 -1.08 -12.81
N LEU A 143 4.47 -1.18 -13.94
CA LEU A 143 3.90 -0.02 -14.61
C LEU A 143 2.60 0.39 -13.93
N GLU A 144 2.44 1.70 -13.74
CA GLU A 144 1.26 2.32 -13.18
C GLU A 144 0.68 3.38 -14.11
N THR A 145 -0.62 3.62 -14.01
CA THR A 145 -1.33 4.71 -14.69
C THR A 145 -2.41 5.28 -13.78
N GLY A 146 -2.90 6.48 -14.10
CA GLY A 146 -3.99 7.12 -13.41
C GLY A 146 -4.77 8.09 -14.30
N PHE A 147 -5.72 8.77 -13.69
CA PHE A 147 -6.61 9.73 -14.35
C PHE A 147 -5.86 10.94 -14.93
N CYS A 148 -4.76 11.38 -14.30
CA CYS A 148 -4.01 12.56 -14.73
C CYS A 148 -2.98 12.29 -15.84
N GLU A 149 -2.83 11.04 -16.31
CA GLU A 149 -1.68 10.66 -17.14
C GLU A 149 -1.88 10.88 -18.65
N ARG A 150 -3.02 11.45 -19.09
CA ARG A 150 -3.54 11.47 -20.48
C ARG A 150 -4.02 10.12 -21.02
N THR A 151 -4.07 9.09 -20.18
CA THR A 151 -4.68 7.81 -20.55
C THR A 151 -6.15 8.02 -20.90
N GLU A 152 -6.58 7.54 -22.07
CA GLU A 152 -7.96 7.70 -22.53
C GLU A 152 -8.40 6.60 -23.51
N LEU A 153 -9.69 6.57 -23.86
CA LEU A 153 -10.21 5.67 -24.88
C LEU A 153 -9.52 5.97 -26.23
N LEU A 154 -9.11 4.92 -26.94
CA LEU A 154 -8.40 5.08 -28.21
C LEU A 154 -9.24 5.83 -29.25
N SER A 155 -10.58 5.71 -29.17
CA SER A 155 -11.52 6.44 -30.03
C SER A 155 -11.59 7.94 -29.75
N ALA A 156 -11.14 8.39 -28.58
CA ALA A 156 -11.11 9.80 -28.17
C ALA A 156 -9.71 10.43 -28.30
N ALA A 157 -8.65 9.61 -28.34
CA ALA A 157 -7.25 10.01 -28.40
C ALA A 157 -6.77 10.62 -29.74
N GLY A 158 -7.65 11.25 -30.53
CA GLY A 158 -7.29 11.77 -31.86
C GLY A 158 -6.17 12.81 -31.84
N GLU A 159 -6.23 13.75 -30.89
CA GLU A 159 -5.20 14.78 -30.70
C GLU A 159 -3.82 14.15 -30.42
N ASP A 160 -3.78 13.18 -29.51
CA ASP A 160 -2.56 12.47 -29.13
C ASP A 160 -2.01 11.66 -30.30
N LEU A 161 -2.85 10.92 -31.02
CA LEU A 161 -2.43 10.10 -32.15
C LEU A 161 -1.90 10.94 -33.32
N ASP A 162 -2.47 12.13 -33.56
CA ASP A 162 -1.97 13.05 -34.59
C ASP A 162 -0.55 13.53 -34.28
N ILE A 163 -0.22 13.74 -33.00
CA ILE A 163 1.12 14.18 -32.56
C ILE A 163 2.09 13.00 -32.48
N LEU A 164 1.65 11.87 -31.91
CA LEU A 164 2.46 10.66 -31.74
C LEU A 164 2.79 9.99 -33.08
N GLY A 165 1.90 10.12 -34.06
CA GLY A 165 2.02 9.47 -35.36
C GLY A 165 1.93 7.95 -35.28
N LYS A 166 2.56 7.26 -36.23
CA LYS A 166 2.48 5.79 -36.34
C LYS A 166 3.35 5.10 -35.28
N GLY A 167 2.73 4.27 -34.44
CA GLY A 167 3.43 3.48 -33.44
C GLY A 167 4.09 2.21 -34.02
N LYS A 168 4.84 1.50 -33.17
CA LYS A 168 5.47 0.22 -33.49
C LYS A 168 4.62 -0.94 -33.00
N VAL A 169 4.42 -1.95 -33.84
CA VAL A 169 3.76 -3.19 -33.43
C VAL A 169 4.73 -4.00 -32.54
N PRO A 170 4.26 -4.61 -31.44
CA PRO A 170 5.09 -5.45 -30.59
C PRO A 170 5.72 -6.63 -31.35
N THR A 171 7.00 -6.88 -31.10
CA THR A 171 7.78 -7.95 -31.73
C THR A 171 7.86 -9.20 -30.86
N GLU A 172 7.78 -9.04 -29.55
CA GLU A 172 7.93 -10.13 -28.59
C GLU A 172 6.55 -10.65 -28.19
N LYS A 173 6.27 -11.93 -28.47
CA LYS A 173 5.01 -12.55 -28.06
C LYS A 173 5.12 -13.12 -26.65
N VAL A 174 4.26 -12.67 -25.76
CA VAL A 174 4.17 -13.11 -24.36
C VAL A 174 2.72 -13.42 -23.99
N ASP A 175 2.52 -14.27 -23.00
CA ASP A 175 1.22 -14.60 -22.41
C ASP A 175 1.27 -14.38 -20.88
N LEU A 176 0.74 -13.24 -20.45
CA LEU A 176 0.76 -12.77 -19.07
C LEU A 176 -0.55 -13.08 -18.33
N GLN A 177 -1.53 -13.75 -18.96
CA GLN A 177 -2.80 -14.10 -18.30
C GLN A 177 -2.58 -15.00 -17.08
N GLY A 178 -1.58 -15.89 -17.14
CA GLY A 178 -1.22 -16.76 -16.03
C GLY A 178 -0.55 -16.02 -14.87
N GLU A 179 0.28 -15.01 -15.17
CA GLU A 179 0.98 -14.21 -14.17
C GLU A 179 0.03 -13.28 -13.43
N LEU A 180 -0.93 -12.67 -14.13
CA LEU A 180 -1.93 -11.78 -13.55
C LEU A 180 -2.85 -12.47 -12.53
N ARG A 181 -3.15 -13.76 -12.74
CA ARG A 181 -4.12 -14.52 -11.92
C ARG A 181 -3.51 -15.25 -10.73
N GLU A 182 -2.19 -15.42 -10.70
CA GLU A 182 -1.46 -16.10 -9.62
C GLU A 182 -0.38 -15.20 -8.98
N PRO A 183 -0.77 -14.03 -8.43
CA PRO A 183 0.16 -13.18 -7.69
C PRO A 183 0.54 -13.90 -6.38
N GLY A 184 1.76 -14.45 -6.30
CA GLY A 184 2.36 -14.75 -4.99
C GLY A 184 2.66 -16.20 -4.62
N LYS A 185 2.80 -17.15 -5.57
CA LYS A 185 3.38 -18.46 -5.21
C LYS A 185 4.83 -18.39 -4.71
N SER A 186 5.63 -17.41 -5.14
CA SER A 186 7.06 -17.34 -4.78
C SER A 186 7.31 -17.04 -3.30
N ASN A 187 6.62 -16.04 -2.74
CA ASN A 187 6.81 -15.62 -1.34
C ASN A 187 6.18 -16.60 -0.35
N LEU A 188 5.04 -17.22 -0.69
CA LEU A 188 4.41 -18.24 0.14
C LEU A 188 5.26 -19.52 0.22
N VAL A 189 5.81 -19.98 -0.91
CA VAL A 189 6.69 -21.16 -0.95
C VAL A 189 7.98 -20.91 -0.17
N LEU A 190 8.57 -19.72 -0.30
CA LEU A 190 9.75 -19.32 0.46
C LEU A 190 9.45 -19.30 1.97
N TYR A 191 8.31 -18.72 2.37
CA TYR A 191 7.88 -18.67 3.77
C TYR A 191 7.65 -20.07 4.35
N LEU A 192 6.92 -20.94 3.63
CA LEU A 192 6.67 -22.33 4.05
C LEU A 192 7.97 -23.13 4.17
N SER A 193 8.93 -22.88 3.28
CA SER A 193 10.26 -23.50 3.31
C SER A 193 11.05 -23.07 4.56
N ILE A 194 11.03 -21.77 4.90
CA ILE A 194 11.69 -21.23 6.11
C ILE A 194 11.05 -21.81 7.37
N VAL A 195 9.71 -21.83 7.46
CA VAL A 195 8.98 -22.41 8.60
C VAL A 195 9.30 -23.90 8.75
N GLY A 196 9.33 -24.66 7.66
CA GLY A 196 9.69 -26.08 7.66
C GLY A 196 11.10 -26.33 8.21
N ILE A 197 12.09 -25.54 7.78
CA ILE A 197 13.47 -25.65 8.29
C ILE A 197 13.54 -25.34 9.78
N LEU A 198 12.87 -24.28 10.24
CA LEU A 198 12.85 -23.91 11.66
C LEU A 198 12.24 -25.01 12.54
N LEU A 199 11.17 -25.66 12.08
CA LEU A 199 10.56 -26.79 12.78
C LEU A 199 11.50 -27.99 12.87
N ILE A 200 12.21 -28.32 11.78
CA ILE A 200 13.18 -29.42 11.74
C ILE A 200 14.35 -29.14 12.69
N VAL A 201 14.91 -27.93 12.66
CA VAL A 201 16.01 -27.51 13.53
C VAL A 201 15.56 -27.51 14.99
N GLY A 202 14.39 -26.95 15.29
CA GLY A 202 13.81 -26.96 16.63
C GLY A 202 13.60 -28.37 17.18
N PHE A 203 13.08 -29.28 16.35
CA PHE A 203 12.91 -30.69 16.71
C PHE A 203 14.24 -31.41 16.94
N ALA A 204 15.26 -31.14 16.12
CA ALA A 204 16.60 -31.69 16.30
C ALA A 204 17.25 -31.21 17.61
N ILE A 205 17.13 -29.92 17.94
CA ILE A 205 17.62 -29.35 19.21
C ILE A 205 16.86 -29.97 20.39
N PHE A 206 15.53 -30.05 20.32
CA PHE A 206 14.70 -30.67 21.35
C PHE A 206 15.10 -32.13 21.61
N LYS A 207 15.34 -32.91 20.55
CA LYS A 207 15.86 -34.28 20.67
C LYS A 207 17.25 -34.34 21.29
N ARG A 208 18.14 -33.38 20.99
CA ARG A 208 19.49 -33.31 21.58
C ARG A 208 19.46 -32.93 23.06
N VAL A 209 18.56 -32.03 23.47
CA VAL A 209 18.39 -31.62 24.87
C VAL A 209 17.74 -32.72 25.72
N LYS A 210 16.81 -33.50 25.14
CA LYS A 210 16.18 -34.64 25.82
C LYS A 210 17.02 -35.92 25.85
N LYS A 211 18.15 -35.98 25.16
CA LYS A 211 19.04 -37.15 25.21
C LYS A 211 19.77 -37.10 26.57
N PRO A 212 19.50 -38.02 27.52
CA PRO A 212 20.19 -38.01 28.80
C PRO A 212 21.69 -38.24 28.53
N ARG A 213 22.54 -37.41 29.14
CA ARG A 213 23.99 -37.68 29.19
C ARG A 213 24.18 -38.92 30.06
N LEU A 214 24.47 -40.05 29.43
CA LEU A 214 25.06 -41.22 30.08
C LEU A 214 26.50 -40.91 30.48
#